data_AF-A0A225AMG2-F1
#
_entry.id   AF-A0A225AMG2-F1
#
_cell.length_a   1.000
_cell.length_b   1.000
_cell.length_c   1.000
_cell.angle_alpha   90.00
_cell.angle_beta   90.00
_cell.angle_gamma   90.00
#
_symmetry.space_group_name_H-M   'P 1'
#
loop_
_entity.id
_entity.type
_entity.pdbx_description
1 polymer ?
#
loop_
_entity_poly.entity_id
_entity_poly.type
_entity_poly.pdbx_seq_one_letter_code
_entity_poly.pdbx_strand_id
1 'polypeptide(L)'
;MSALKFVNSVWQSFRATSGLEPRLLDGLRVTAARPGVVNFELDIQKEHTNRLNILHGGTIASMVDLGGSLAVASRGLFATGVSTDLNVTYLSSGGKVGDKIRAEVSCDKFGKTLAYTSIKFLNSKDEVFARGSHTKFVALAFKDPQNIVDELKPSKESS
;
A
#
# COMPACT_ATOMS: atom_id res chain seq x y z
N MET A 1 -13.93 14.68 -2.95
CA MET A 1 -12.57 14.64 -3.56
C MET A 1 -12.36 13.30 -4.28
N SER A 2 -11.52 13.16 -5.31
CA SER A 2 -11.26 11.82 -5.89
C SER A 2 -10.39 10.97 -4.95
N ALA A 3 -10.63 9.65 -4.91
CA ALA A 3 -9.85 8.73 -4.07
C ALA A 3 -8.34 8.83 -4.35
N LEU A 4 -7.95 8.92 -5.63
CA LEU A 4 -6.56 9.09 -6.04
C LEU A 4 -5.92 10.37 -5.49
N LYS A 5 -6.64 11.49 -5.49
CA LYS A 5 -6.11 12.75 -4.94
C LYS A 5 -5.90 12.64 -3.42
N PHE A 6 -6.86 12.02 -2.72
CA PHE A 6 -6.75 11.82 -1.28
C PHE A 6 -5.61 10.86 -0.91
N VAL A 7 -5.52 9.69 -1.55
CA VAL A 7 -4.43 8.72 -1.35
C VAL A 7 -3.07 9.35 -1.62
N ASN A 8 -2.95 10.17 -2.68
CA ASN A 8 -1.71 10.89 -2.94
C ASN A 8 -1.37 11.89 -1.83
N SER A 9 -2.35 12.60 -1.25
CA SER A 9 -2.07 13.50 -0.12
C SER A 9 -1.55 12.74 1.12
N VAL A 10 -2.10 11.56 1.40
CA VAL A 10 -1.63 10.68 2.48
C VAL A 10 -0.23 10.15 2.17
N TRP A 11 0.04 9.73 0.93
CA TRP A 11 1.38 9.32 0.49
C TRP A 11 2.41 10.45 0.68
N GLN A 12 2.08 11.68 0.28
CA GLN A 12 2.97 12.83 0.51
C GLN A 12 3.18 13.11 2.00
N SER A 13 2.17 12.89 2.84
CA SER A 13 2.34 13.00 4.29
C SER A 13 3.35 11.97 4.81
N PHE A 14 3.26 10.69 4.41
CA PHE A 14 4.26 9.67 4.77
C PHE A 14 5.66 10.07 4.32
N ARG A 15 5.80 10.58 3.09
CA ARG A 15 7.08 11.07 2.58
C ARG A 15 7.64 12.27 3.35
N ALA A 16 6.77 13.12 3.89
CA ALA A 16 7.20 14.31 4.62
C ALA A 16 7.59 14.02 6.07
N THR A 17 6.94 13.05 6.73
CA THR A 17 7.04 12.86 8.18
C THR A 17 7.77 11.59 8.59
N SER A 18 7.82 10.57 7.74
CA SER A 18 8.42 9.28 8.11
C SER A 18 9.92 9.21 7.81
N GLY A 19 10.62 8.38 8.59
CA GLY A 19 12.04 8.10 8.38
C GLY A 19 12.33 7.04 7.32
N LEU A 20 11.41 6.09 7.07
CA LEU A 20 11.65 4.91 6.22
C LEU A 20 11.30 5.18 4.75
N GLU A 21 10.06 5.62 4.48
CA GLU A 21 9.50 5.78 3.14
C GLU A 21 10.35 6.69 2.25
N PRO A 22 10.85 7.86 2.70
CA PRO A 22 11.67 8.74 1.86
C PRO A 22 13.04 8.16 1.51
N ARG A 23 13.50 7.12 2.22
CA ARG A 23 14.81 6.48 1.96
C ARG A 23 14.67 5.22 1.13
N LEU A 24 13.62 4.43 1.38
CA LEU A 24 13.44 3.12 0.78
C LEU A 24 12.42 3.10 -0.36
N LEU A 25 11.43 3.99 -0.36
CA LEU A 25 10.27 3.95 -1.24
C LEU A 25 9.98 5.30 -1.94
N ASP A 26 10.95 6.21 -1.99
CA ASP A 26 10.73 7.56 -2.55
C ASP A 26 10.31 7.53 -4.03
N GLY A 27 10.81 6.53 -4.77
CA GLY A 27 10.45 6.28 -6.17
C GLY A 27 9.08 5.62 -6.38
N LEU A 28 8.34 5.28 -5.32
CA LEU A 28 7.03 4.64 -5.41
C LEU A 28 5.98 5.62 -5.94
N ARG A 29 5.21 5.16 -6.94
CA ARG A 29 4.18 5.96 -7.60
C ARG A 29 2.82 5.30 -7.47
N VAL A 30 1.86 6.02 -6.89
CA VAL A 30 0.44 5.62 -6.89
C VAL A 30 -0.14 5.91 -8.27
N THR A 31 -0.51 4.86 -9.01
CA THR A 31 -0.97 4.96 -10.40
C THR A 31 -2.48 5.08 -10.51
N ALA A 32 -3.21 4.45 -9.59
CA ALA A 32 -4.67 4.51 -9.53
C ALA A 32 -5.15 4.30 -8.09
N ALA A 33 -6.31 4.87 -7.78
CA ALA A 33 -7.03 4.53 -6.56
C ALA A 33 -8.53 4.73 -6.74
N ARG A 34 -9.29 3.80 -6.15
CA ARG A 34 -10.75 3.86 -5.97
C ARG A 34 -11.07 3.44 -4.52
N PRO A 35 -12.26 3.69 -4.00
CA PRO A 35 -12.57 3.34 -2.61
C PRO A 35 -12.32 1.85 -2.29
N GLY A 36 -11.28 1.59 -1.50
CA GLY A 36 -10.86 0.26 -1.08
C GLY A 36 -9.81 -0.40 -1.96
N VAL A 37 -9.37 0.19 -3.08
CA VAL A 37 -8.33 -0.39 -3.95
C VAL A 37 -7.33 0.66 -4.40
N VAL A 38 -6.04 0.33 -4.30
CA VAL A 38 -4.92 1.19 -4.71
C VAL A 38 -3.94 0.39 -5.55
N ASN A 39 -3.44 1.01 -6.61
CA ASN A 39 -2.41 0.45 -7.46
C ASN A 39 -1.17 1.34 -7.37
N PHE A 40 0.00 0.72 -7.27
CA PHE A 40 1.28 1.43 -7.32
C PHE A 40 2.35 0.67 -8.08
N GLU A 41 3.36 1.40 -8.52
CA GLU A 41 4.54 0.86 -9.19
C GLU A 41 5.83 1.36 -8.54
N LEU A 42 6.90 0.58 -8.67
CA LEU A 42 8.24 0.90 -8.22
C LEU A 42 9.25 0.39 -9.23
N ASP A 43 10.17 1.26 -9.66
CA ASP A 43 11.35 0.84 -10.40
C ASP A 43 12.39 0.32 -9.40
N ILE A 44 12.93 -0.87 -9.65
CA ILE A 44 13.90 -1.48 -8.74
C ILE A 44 15.24 -0.75 -8.90
N GLN A 45 15.72 -0.19 -7.79
CA GLN A 45 17.01 0.48 -7.66
C GLN A 45 17.89 -0.30 -6.67
N LYS A 46 19.15 0.12 -6.50
CA LYS A 46 20.15 -0.66 -5.75
C LYS A 46 19.77 -0.84 -4.28
N GLU A 47 19.23 0.20 -3.68
CA GLU A 47 18.70 0.28 -2.32
C GLU A 47 17.53 -0.70 -2.06
N HIS A 48 16.83 -1.14 -3.11
CA HIS A 48 15.74 -2.12 -3.01
C HIS A 48 16.24 -3.58 -3.02
N THR A 49 17.55 -3.82 -3.21
CA THR A 49 18.07 -5.17 -3.46
C THR A 49 18.70 -5.83 -2.24
N ASN A 50 18.74 -7.16 -2.25
CA ASN A 50 19.48 -7.97 -1.28
C ASN A 50 20.91 -8.30 -1.77
N ARG A 51 21.63 -9.10 -0.98
CA ARG A 51 23.00 -9.54 -1.31
C ARG A 51 23.13 -10.34 -2.63
N LEU A 52 22.02 -10.84 -3.17
CA LEU A 52 21.95 -11.55 -4.46
C LEU A 52 21.60 -10.60 -5.62
N ASN A 53 21.53 -9.29 -5.39
CA ASN A 53 21.18 -8.26 -6.38
C ASN A 53 19.76 -8.41 -6.99
N ILE A 54 18.86 -9.08 -6.27
CA ILE A 54 17.42 -9.14 -6.58
C ILE A 54 16.63 -8.37 -5.52
N LEU A 55 15.34 -8.13 -5.79
CA LEU A 55 14.45 -7.43 -4.88
C LEU A 55 14.49 -8.03 -3.46
N HIS A 56 14.73 -7.18 -2.47
CA HIS A 56 14.85 -7.59 -1.07
C HIS A 56 13.47 -7.91 -0.49
N GLY A 57 13.36 -9.02 0.25
CA GLY A 57 12.10 -9.39 0.92
C GLY A 57 11.59 -8.31 1.87
N GLY A 58 12.50 -7.68 2.62
CA GLY A 58 12.22 -6.49 3.44
C GLY A 58 11.67 -5.29 2.66
N THR A 59 12.10 -5.03 1.41
CA THR A 59 11.48 -3.98 0.58
C THR A 59 10.04 -4.33 0.26
N ILE A 60 9.77 -5.58 -0.11
CA ILE A 60 8.42 -6.08 -0.35
C ILE A 60 7.56 -5.94 0.91
N ALA A 61 8.07 -6.33 2.07
CA ALA A 61 7.38 -6.20 3.36
C ALA A 61 7.04 -4.74 3.70
N SER A 62 7.97 -3.80 3.48
CA SER A 62 7.69 -2.37 3.63
C SER A 62 6.61 -1.88 2.68
N MET A 63 6.57 -2.39 1.44
CA MET A 63 5.50 -2.09 0.49
C MET A 63 4.15 -2.72 0.89
N VAL A 64 4.15 -3.87 1.58
CA VAL A 64 2.91 -4.43 2.17
C VAL A 64 2.37 -3.51 3.26
N ASP A 65 3.22 -3.01 4.16
CA ASP A 65 2.80 -2.12 5.24
C ASP A 65 2.29 -0.76 4.71
N LEU A 66 3.07 -0.11 3.84
CA LEU A 66 2.66 1.14 3.21
C LEU A 66 1.41 0.93 2.36
N GLY A 67 1.39 -0.14 1.56
CA GLY A 67 0.27 -0.46 0.68
C GLY A 67 -1.03 -0.67 1.44
N GLY A 68 -1.01 -1.43 2.53
CA GLY A 68 -2.17 -1.61 3.40
C GLY A 68 -2.64 -0.29 4.01
N SER A 69 -1.72 0.59 4.41
CA SER A 69 -2.03 1.94 4.88
C SER A 69 -2.71 2.79 3.81
N LEU A 70 -2.22 2.76 2.57
CA LEU A 70 -2.82 3.49 1.45
C LEU A 70 -4.18 2.91 1.01
N ALA A 71 -4.37 1.58 1.10
CA ALA A 71 -5.67 0.96 0.86
C ALA A 71 -6.70 1.40 1.89
N VAL A 72 -6.32 1.53 3.17
CA VAL A 72 -7.16 2.14 4.21
C VAL A 72 -7.41 3.63 3.91
N ALA A 73 -6.39 4.37 3.49
CA ALA A 73 -6.53 5.77 3.09
C ALA A 73 -7.52 5.95 1.94
N SER A 74 -7.59 5.01 0.99
CA SER A 74 -8.55 5.05 -0.11
C SER A 74 -10.02 5.01 0.34
N ARG A 75 -10.28 4.61 1.59
CA ARG A 75 -11.59 4.67 2.27
C ARG A 75 -11.85 5.99 2.98
N GLY A 76 -10.99 6.99 2.80
CA GLY A 76 -11.10 8.34 3.38
C GLY A 76 -10.48 8.50 4.76
N LEU A 77 -9.63 7.57 5.21
CA LEU A 77 -9.02 7.61 6.54
C LEU A 77 -7.57 8.12 6.48
N PHE A 78 -7.32 9.38 6.85
CA PHE A 78 -6.04 10.06 6.70
C PHE A 78 -4.93 9.44 7.57
N ALA A 79 -5.20 9.22 8.87
CA ALA A 79 -4.22 8.67 9.81
C ALA A 79 -3.91 7.17 9.57
N THR A 80 -4.71 6.47 8.77
CA THR A 80 -4.60 5.03 8.38
C THR A 80 -4.58 3.99 9.52
N GLY A 81 -4.33 4.37 10.77
CA GLY A 81 -4.21 3.47 11.91
C GLY A 81 -2.83 2.84 12.06
N VAL A 82 -2.69 1.97 13.07
CA VAL A 82 -1.42 1.32 13.43
C VAL A 82 -1.44 -0.17 13.08
N SER A 83 -0.30 -0.70 12.65
CA SER A 83 -0.14 -2.09 12.25
C SER A 83 -0.28 -3.04 13.46
N THR A 84 -1.10 -4.08 13.34
CA THR A 84 -1.27 -5.12 14.37
C THR A 84 -0.75 -6.48 13.93
N ASP A 85 -0.78 -6.74 12.62
CA ASP A 85 -0.28 -7.98 12.02
C ASP A 85 0.11 -7.71 10.57
N LEU A 86 1.16 -8.38 10.08
CA LEU A 86 1.61 -8.32 8.70
C LEU A 86 2.20 -9.67 8.28
N ASN A 87 1.82 -10.16 7.10
CA ASN A 87 2.44 -11.32 6.49
C ASN A 87 2.88 -11.06 5.04
N VAL A 88 3.88 -11.82 4.60
CA VAL A 88 4.34 -11.84 3.21
C VAL A 88 4.63 -13.27 2.81
N THR A 89 4.12 -13.68 1.65
CA THR A 89 4.46 -14.93 0.97
C THR A 89 5.26 -14.59 -0.29
N TYR A 90 6.48 -15.12 -0.38
CA TYR A 90 7.37 -14.95 -1.53
C TYR A 90 7.26 -16.18 -2.44
N LEU A 91 6.93 -15.97 -3.72
CA LEU A 91 6.74 -17.02 -4.71
C LEU A 91 7.94 -17.11 -5.67
N SER A 92 8.52 -15.96 -6.03
CA SER A 92 9.70 -15.85 -6.89
C SER A 92 10.46 -14.54 -6.61
N SER A 93 11.58 -14.30 -7.33
CA SER A 93 12.52 -13.20 -7.03
C SER A 93 11.98 -11.79 -7.28
N GLY A 94 10.86 -11.64 -7.98
CA GLY A 94 10.22 -10.36 -8.31
C GLY A 94 10.90 -9.52 -9.38
N GLY A 95 12.22 -9.37 -9.32
CA GLY A 95 12.99 -8.65 -10.32
C GLY A 95 14.39 -8.25 -9.83
N LYS A 96 15.12 -7.56 -10.69
CA LYS A 96 16.45 -6.98 -10.45
C LYS A 96 16.44 -5.49 -10.79
N VAL A 97 17.55 -4.82 -10.49
CA VAL A 97 17.72 -3.39 -10.80
C VAL A 97 17.38 -3.10 -12.26
N GLY A 98 16.58 -2.06 -12.49
CA GLY A 98 16.09 -1.65 -13.80
C GLY A 98 14.74 -2.27 -14.20
N ASP A 99 14.31 -3.34 -13.54
CA ASP A 99 12.95 -3.86 -13.71
C ASP A 99 11.93 -2.96 -12.99
N LYS A 100 10.70 -2.97 -13.48
CA LYS A 100 9.54 -2.35 -12.84
C LYS A 100 8.63 -3.41 -12.26
N ILE A 101 8.23 -3.22 -11.00
CA ILE A 101 7.18 -4.01 -10.35
C ILE A 101 5.91 -3.21 -10.19
N ARG A 102 4.79 -3.91 -10.17
CA ARG A 102 3.45 -3.34 -9.94
C ARG A 102 2.82 -4.05 -8.74
N ALA A 103 1.95 -3.35 -8.02
CA ALA A 103 1.15 -3.95 -6.99
C ALA A 103 -0.28 -3.44 -7.05
N GLU A 104 -1.20 -4.32 -6.65
CA GLU A 104 -2.59 -4.00 -6.37
C GLU A 104 -2.88 -4.35 -4.92
N VAL A 105 -3.45 -3.40 -4.18
CA VAL A 105 -3.80 -3.54 -2.78
C VAL A 105 -5.29 -3.31 -2.61
N SER A 106 -5.93 -4.19 -1.85
CA SER A 106 -7.34 -4.11 -1.51
C SER A 106 -7.54 -3.97 0.00
N CYS A 107 -8.50 -3.15 0.41
CA CYS A 107 -9.03 -3.13 1.77
C CYS A 107 -10.22 -4.10 1.83
N ASP A 108 -9.92 -5.34 2.18
CA ASP A 108 -10.88 -6.45 2.18
C ASP A 108 -12.02 -6.23 3.19
N LYS A 109 -11.71 -5.62 4.33
CA LYS A 109 -12.70 -5.27 5.35
C LYS A 109 -12.31 -3.98 6.06
N PHE A 110 -13.24 -3.03 6.10
CA PHE A 110 -13.07 -1.74 6.76
C PHE A 110 -14.06 -1.61 7.93
N GLY A 111 -13.63 -2.03 9.12
CA GLY A 111 -14.44 -2.02 10.34
C GLY A 111 -14.23 -0.77 11.20
N LYS A 112 -15.01 -0.68 12.29
CA LYS A 112 -14.88 0.41 13.29
C LYS A 112 -13.58 0.33 14.11
N THR A 113 -13.00 -0.86 14.23
CA THR A 113 -11.84 -1.13 15.09
C THR A 113 -10.64 -1.63 14.32
N LEU A 114 -10.86 -2.56 13.38
CA LEU A 114 -9.82 -3.18 12.57
C LEU A 114 -10.13 -2.99 11.08
N ALA A 115 -9.06 -2.79 10.30
CA ALA A 115 -9.07 -2.89 8.87
C ALA A 115 -8.14 -4.02 8.42
N TYR A 116 -8.59 -4.79 7.43
CA TYR A 116 -7.85 -5.89 6.84
C TYR A 116 -7.58 -5.57 5.38
N THR A 117 -6.35 -5.80 4.96
CA THR A 117 -5.91 -5.50 3.60
C THR A 117 -5.10 -6.66 3.03
N SER A 118 -5.16 -6.80 1.71
CA SER A 118 -4.40 -7.79 0.95
C SER A 118 -3.69 -7.12 -0.22
N ILE A 119 -2.53 -7.66 -0.60
CA ILE A 119 -1.70 -7.13 -1.68
C ILE A 119 -1.17 -8.27 -2.55
N LYS A 120 -1.12 -8.01 -3.86
CA LYS A 120 -0.43 -8.86 -4.84
C LYS A 120 0.59 -8.02 -5.60
N PHE A 121 1.79 -8.58 -5.77
CA PHE A 121 2.85 -7.96 -6.55
C PHE A 121 3.06 -8.71 -7.86
N LEU A 122 3.15 -7.95 -8.95
CA LEU A 122 3.37 -8.43 -10.31
C LEU A 122 4.74 -7.96 -10.82
N ASN A 123 5.43 -8.85 -11.52
CA ASN A 123 6.68 -8.52 -12.21
C ASN A 123 6.40 -7.86 -13.57
N SER A 124 7.45 -7.61 -14.35
CA SER A 124 7.36 -7.02 -15.69
C SER A 124 6.59 -7.88 -16.72
N LYS A 125 6.36 -9.17 -16.42
CA LYS A 125 5.62 -10.13 -17.25
C LYS A 125 4.19 -10.38 -16.74
N ASP A 126 3.71 -9.58 -15.79
CA ASP A 126 2.40 -9.77 -15.16
C ASP A 126 2.24 -11.07 -14.35
N GLU A 127 3.36 -11.66 -13.91
CA GLU A 127 3.34 -12.84 -13.05
C GLU A 127 3.40 -12.43 -11.58
N VAL A 128 2.58 -13.09 -10.74
CA VAL A 128 2.59 -12.85 -9.30
C VAL A 128 3.86 -13.43 -8.68
N PHE A 129 4.71 -12.58 -8.11
CA PHE A 129 5.95 -13.02 -7.46
C PHE A 129 5.87 -12.96 -5.93
N ALA A 130 4.95 -12.18 -5.38
CA ALA A 130 4.69 -12.11 -3.95
C ALA A 130 3.24 -11.72 -3.68
N ARG A 131 2.75 -12.09 -2.49
CA ARG A 131 1.48 -11.64 -1.94
C ARG A 131 1.61 -11.40 -0.45
N GLY A 132 0.74 -10.59 0.13
CA GLY A 132 0.76 -10.34 1.57
C GLY A 132 -0.60 -9.88 2.08
N SER A 133 -0.69 -9.79 3.40
CA SER A 133 -1.80 -9.17 4.11
C SER A 133 -1.31 -8.29 5.23
N HIS A 134 -2.10 -7.26 5.55
CA HIS A 134 -1.80 -6.31 6.62
C HIS A 134 -3.07 -5.97 7.38
N THR A 135 -3.03 -6.15 8.70
CA THR A 135 -4.11 -5.81 9.61
C THR A 135 -3.74 -4.57 10.39
N LYS A 136 -4.66 -3.61 10.45
CA LYS A 136 -4.46 -2.33 11.13
C LYS A 136 -5.55 -2.07 12.15
N PHE A 137 -5.18 -1.54 13.31
CA PHE A 137 -6.09 -0.95 14.29
C PHE A 137 -6.41 0.49 13.92
N VAL A 138 -7.68 0.76 13.64
CA VAL A 138 -8.16 2.01 13.04
C VAL A 138 -9.12 2.81 13.92
N ALA A 139 -9.48 2.30 15.11
CA ALA A 139 -10.49 2.95 15.98
C ALA A 139 -10.15 4.41 16.31
N LEU A 140 -8.87 4.69 16.61
CA LEU A 140 -8.41 6.04 16.93
C LEU A 140 -8.24 6.92 15.68
N ALA A 141 -7.93 6.31 14.53
CA ALA A 141 -7.73 7.02 13.28
C ALA A 141 -9.00 7.71 12.77
N PHE A 142 -10.20 7.24 13.16
CA PHE A 142 -11.47 7.90 12.85
C PHE A 142 -11.60 9.31 13.45
N LYS A 143 -10.80 9.66 14.46
CA LYS A 143 -10.84 10.99 15.09
C LYS A 143 -10.04 12.05 14.34
N ASP A 144 -9.29 11.66 13.31
CA ASP A 144 -8.48 12.60 12.52
C ASP A 144 -9.39 13.60 11.77
N PRO A 145 -9.17 14.92 11.91
CA PRO A 145 -10.02 15.94 11.30
C PRO A 145 -9.89 16.00 9.76
N GLN A 146 -8.85 15.39 9.18
CA GLN A 146 -8.62 15.35 7.74
C GLN A 146 -9.35 14.18 7.06
N ASN A 147 -10.10 13.37 7.82
CA ASN A 147 -10.87 12.26 7.29
C ASN A 147 -12.00 12.71 6.36
N ILE A 148 -12.21 11.95 5.28
CA ILE A 148 -13.30 12.15 4.31
C ILE A 148 -14.06 10.85 4.02
N VAL A 149 -14.20 9.98 5.04
CA VAL A 149 -14.79 8.64 4.91
C VAL A 149 -16.19 8.68 4.29
N ASP A 150 -16.98 9.71 4.59
CA ASP A 150 -18.33 9.87 4.03
C ASP A 150 -18.35 10.24 2.53
N GLU A 151 -17.28 10.84 2.02
CA GLU A 151 -17.13 11.20 0.60
C GLU A 151 -16.67 10.00 -0.26
N LEU A 152 -15.92 9.06 0.33
CA LEU A 152 -15.27 7.95 -0.38
C LEU A 152 -15.95 6.60 -0.10
N LYS A 153 -17.27 6.54 -0.34
CA LYS A 153 -18.02 5.29 -0.25
C LYS A 153 -17.76 4.41 -1.49
N PRO A 154 -17.58 3.10 -1.33
CA PRO A 154 -17.52 2.19 -2.48
C PRO A 154 -18.86 2.29 -3.21
N SER A 155 -18.80 2.33 -4.53
CA SER A 155 -20.00 2.06 -5.34
C SER A 155 -20.60 0.75 -4.85
N LYS A 156 -21.91 0.72 -4.57
CA LYS A 156 -22.61 -0.53 -4.32
C LYS A 156 -22.38 -1.41 -5.55
N GLU A 157 -21.45 -2.35 -5.48
CA GLU A 157 -21.40 -3.43 -6.46
C GLU A 157 -22.74 -4.15 -6.33
N SER A 158 -23.52 -4.08 -7.40
CA SER A 158 -24.75 -4.82 -7.60
C SER A 158 -24.47 -6.29 -7.29
N SER A 159 -25.02 -6.74 -6.17
CA SER A 159 -25.15 -8.16 -5.85
C SER A 159 -26.09 -8.84 -6.84
#